data_AF-A0A1H7FET3-F1
#
_entry.id   AF-A0A1H7FET3-F1
#
_cell.length_a   1.000
_cell.length_b   1.000
_cell.length_c   1.000
_cell.angle_alpha   90.00
_cell.angle_beta   90.00
_cell.angle_gamma   90.00
#
_symmetry.space_group_name_H-M   'P 1'
#
loop_
_entity.id
_entity.type
_entity.pdbx_description
1 polymer ?
#
loop_
_entity_poly.entity_id
_entity_poly.type
_entity_poly.pdbx_seq_one_letter_code
_entity_poly.pdbx_strand_id
1 'polypeptide(L)'
;MSPSAPTPVRNADELTKFDVTIRRFDPAQDPASGQELVLPVDSPDEEHAIASTLANAASWPGKVADGQPLPVAFMAVRVEWR
;
A
#
# COMPACT_ATOMS: atom_id res chain seq x y z
N MET A 1 8.31 -22.62 16.74
CA MET A 1 9.17 -22.35 15.57
C MET A 1 9.26 -20.85 15.44
N SER A 2 10.46 -20.27 15.59
CA SER A 2 10.63 -18.83 15.35
C SER A 2 10.53 -18.57 13.85
N PRO A 3 9.77 -17.56 13.39
CA PRO A 3 9.81 -17.19 11.98
C PRO A 3 11.26 -16.77 11.66
N SER A 4 11.83 -17.39 10.62
CA SER A 4 13.14 -16.96 10.13
C SER A 4 12.98 -15.56 9.56
N ALA A 5 13.87 -14.64 9.94
CA ALA A 5 13.85 -13.28 9.39
C ALA A 5 14.00 -13.35 7.86
N PRO A 6 13.30 -12.49 7.10
CA PRO A 6 13.43 -12.44 5.66
C PRO A 6 14.89 -12.11 5.28
N THR A 7 15.40 -12.79 4.26
CA THR A 7 16.76 -12.56 3.76
C THR A 7 16.78 -11.22 3.02
N PRO A 8 17.69 -10.30 3.34
CA PRO A 8 17.74 -9.01 2.66
C PRO A 8 18.13 -9.18 1.19
N VAL A 9 17.35 -8.54 0.32
CA VAL A 9 17.61 -8.44 -1.13
C VAL A 9 18.82 -7.57 -1.37
N ARG A 10 19.75 -8.03 -2.22
CA ARG A 10 21.05 -7.36 -2.43
C ARG A 10 21.12 -6.57 -3.73
N ASN A 11 20.32 -6.96 -4.72
CA ASN A 11 20.32 -6.35 -6.05
C ASN A 11 18.90 -5.99 -6.49
N ALA A 12 18.74 -4.92 -7.26
CA ALA A 12 17.44 -4.50 -7.77
C ALA A 12 16.79 -5.56 -8.68
N ASP A 13 17.60 -6.36 -9.38
CA ASP A 13 17.14 -7.42 -10.28
C ASP A 13 16.48 -8.61 -9.55
N GLU A 14 16.66 -8.71 -8.23
CA GLU A 14 16.04 -9.72 -7.36
C GLU A 14 14.64 -9.29 -6.89
N LEU A 15 14.20 -8.06 -7.19
CA LEU A 15 12.88 -7.57 -6.82
C LEU A 15 11.81 -8.05 -7.82
N THR A 16 10.71 -8.55 -7.28
CA THR A 16 9.52 -8.88 -8.05
C THR A 16 8.68 -7.64 -8.25
N LYS A 17 8.08 -7.51 -9.43
CA LYS A 17 7.21 -6.39 -9.79
C LYS A 17 5.77 -6.72 -9.45
N PHE A 18 5.15 -5.87 -8.64
CA PHE A 18 3.76 -6.00 -8.23
C PHE A 18 2.96 -4.76 -8.60
N ASP A 19 1.70 -4.97 -8.96
CA ASP A 19 0.68 -3.93 -8.98
C ASP A 19 -0.21 -4.11 -7.74
N VAL A 20 -0.06 -3.21 -6.77
CA VAL A 20 -0.85 -3.21 -5.54
C VAL A 20 -2.02 -2.25 -5.70
N THR A 21 -3.24 -2.79 -5.71
CA THR A 21 -4.45 -1.97 -5.69
C THR A 21 -4.79 -1.62 -4.25
N ILE A 22 -4.78 -0.33 -3.93
CA ILE A 22 -5.25 0.20 -2.64
C ILE A 22 -6.59 0.92 -2.83
N ARG A 23 -7.45 0.84 -1.82
CA ARG A 23 -8.66 1.64 -1.71
C ARG A 23 -8.45 2.73 -0.67
N ARG A 24 -8.69 3.97 -1.09
CA ARG A 24 -8.72 5.17 -0.26
C ARG A 24 -10.18 5.51 0.06
N PHE A 25 -10.52 5.62 1.33
CA PHE A 25 -11.89 5.91 1.76
C PHE A 25 -11.93 6.81 3.00
N ASP A 26 -13.08 7.42 3.25
CA ASP A 26 -13.39 8.08 4.51
C ASP A 26 -13.84 6.99 5.52
N PRO A 27 -13.14 6.79 6.64
CA PRO A 27 -13.49 5.78 7.63
C PRO A 27 -14.86 6.02 8.31
N ALA A 28 -15.44 7.22 8.19
CA ALA A 28 -16.80 7.51 8.65
C ALA A 28 -17.89 7.06 7.64
N GLN A 29 -17.49 6.66 6.42
CA GLN A 29 -18.37 6.21 5.36
C GLN A 29 -18.14 4.72 5.07
N ASP A 30 -18.96 4.15 4.17
CA ASP A 30 -18.81 2.76 3.74
C ASP A 30 -17.46 2.58 3.01
N PRO A 31 -16.57 1.66 3.46
CA PRO A 31 -15.31 1.38 2.78
C PRO A 31 -15.47 0.96 1.32
N ALA A 32 -16.64 0.46 0.90
CA ALA A 32 -16.91 0.14 -0.50
C ALA A 32 -17.04 1.38 -1.41
N SER A 33 -17.33 2.56 -0.84
CA SER A 33 -17.45 3.83 -1.58
C SER A 33 -16.11 4.49 -1.93
N GLY A 34 -15.00 3.91 -1.46
CA GLY A 34 -13.66 4.46 -1.64
C GLY A 34 -13.15 4.46 -3.08
N GLN A 35 -12.18 5.33 -3.35
CA GLN A 35 -11.47 5.38 -4.62
C GLN A 35 -10.37 4.31 -4.64
N GLU A 36 -10.34 3.49 -5.68
CA GLU A 36 -9.25 2.55 -5.92
C GLU A 36 -8.12 3.18 -6.73
N LEU A 37 -6.88 2.84 -6.36
CA LEU A 37 -5.64 3.31 -6.95
C LEU A 37 -4.72 2.10 -7.13
N VAL A 38 -4.14 1.95 -8.31
CA VAL A 38 -3.12 0.92 -8.58
C VAL A 38 -1.74 1.55 -8.43
N LEU A 39 -0.92 0.99 -7.55
CA LEU A 39 0.42 1.45 -7.26
C LEU A 39 1.44 0.37 -7.67
N PRO A 40 2.27 0.63 -8.69
CA PRO A 40 3.34 -0.29 -9.06
C PRO A 40 4.46 -0.23 -8.01
N VAL A 41 4.87 -1.39 -7.51
CA VAL A 41 5.92 -1.53 -6.50
C VAL A 41 6.85 -2.69 -6.88
N ASP A 42 8.14 -2.46 -6.72
CA ASP A 42 9.16 -3.51 -6.82
C ASP A 42 9.49 -3.97 -5.39
N SER A 43 9.32 -5.26 -5.10
CA SER A 43 9.38 -5.80 -3.73
C SER A 43 9.93 -7.25 -3.69
N PRO A 44 10.61 -7.68 -2.61
CA PRO A 44 11.01 -9.07 -2.42
C PRO A 44 9.86 -10.08 -2.53
N ASP A 45 8.71 -9.72 -1.95
CA ASP A 45 7.53 -10.57 -1.87
C ASP A 45 6.24 -9.72 -1.78
N GLU A 46 5.11 -10.40 -1.86
CA GLU A 46 3.77 -9.81 -1.84
C GLU A 46 3.46 -9.11 -0.50
N GLU A 47 3.86 -9.70 0.62
CA GLU A 47 3.61 -9.13 1.96
C GLU A 47 4.34 -7.79 2.12
N HIS A 48 5.62 -7.76 1.72
CA HIS A 48 6.40 -6.54 1.70
C HIS A 48 5.84 -5.53 0.69
N ALA A 49 5.29 -5.96 -0.46
CA ALA A 49 4.69 -5.07 -1.44
C ALA A 49 3.46 -4.37 -0.86
N ILE A 50 2.59 -5.10 -0.16
CA ILE A 50 1.42 -4.57 0.54
C ILE A 50 1.85 -3.59 1.63
N ALA A 51 2.76 -4.03 2.52
CA ALA A 51 3.17 -3.24 3.67
C ALA A 51 3.83 -1.92 3.26
N SER A 52 4.76 -1.96 2.30
CA SER A 52 5.43 -0.77 1.76
C SER A 52 4.45 0.16 1.05
N THR A 53 3.52 -0.38 0.26
CA THR A 53 2.49 0.42 -0.42
C THR A 53 1.60 1.15 0.57
N LEU A 54 1.12 0.47 1.62
CA LEU A 54 0.28 1.08 2.64
C LEU A 54 1.04 2.13 3.47
N ALA A 55 2.30 1.87 3.83
CA ALA A 55 3.13 2.83 4.54
C ALA A 55 3.38 4.11 3.71
N ASN A 56 3.64 3.94 2.40
CA ASN A 56 3.79 5.05 1.47
C ASN A 56 2.48 5.82 1.28
N ALA A 57 1.35 5.12 1.17
CA ALA A 57 0.03 5.74 1.06
C ALA A 57 -0.34 6.55 2.31
N ALA A 58 -0.05 6.02 3.50
CA ALA A 58 -0.25 6.70 4.78
C ALA A 58 0.61 7.97 4.91
N SER A 59 1.75 8.02 4.21
CA SER A 59 2.64 9.17 4.17
C SER A 59 2.20 10.26 3.18
N TRP A 60 1.12 10.04 2.41
CA TRP A 60 0.67 10.99 1.40
C TRP A 60 0.14 12.27 2.06
N PRO A 61 0.79 13.44 1.86
CA PRO A 61 0.42 14.70 2.54
C PRO A 61 -0.92 15.32 2.09
N GLY A 62 -1.72 14.63 1.28
CA GLY A 62 -3.00 15.11 0.77
C GLY A 62 -4.15 14.44 1.52
N LYS A 63 -4.93 15.14 2.33
CA LYS A 63 -5.68 16.31 1.89
C LYS A 63 -6.22 17.01 3.13
N VAL A 64 -5.82 18.27 3.30
CA VAL A 64 -6.54 19.21 4.14
C VAL A 64 -7.68 19.80 3.30
N ALA A 65 -8.93 19.69 3.75
CA ALA A 65 -10.02 20.53 3.25
C ALA A 65 -10.18 21.68 4.24
N ASP A 66 -10.13 22.93 3.77
CA ASP A 66 -10.23 24.12 4.62
C ASP A 66 -9.21 24.16 5.77
N GLY A 67 -8.03 23.58 5.55
CA GLY A 67 -6.96 23.50 6.56
C GLY A 67 -7.14 22.40 7.62
N GLN A 68 -8.20 21.58 7.52
CA GLN A 68 -8.44 20.43 8.41
C GLN A 68 -8.09 19.11 7.73
N PRO A 69 -7.33 18.21 8.37
CA PRO A 69 -7.00 16.92 7.80
C PRO A 69 -8.29 16.14 7.54
N LEU A 70 -8.50 15.72 6.29
CA LEU A 70 -9.62 14.84 5.97
C LEU A 70 -9.38 13.47 6.62
N PRO A 71 -10.41 12.86 7.23
CA PRO A 71 -10.32 11.48 7.70
C PRO A 71 -10.16 10.57 6.48
N VAL A 72 -8.98 9.97 6.34
CA VAL A 72 -8.64 9.09 5.22
C VAL A 72 -8.03 7.82 5.76
N ALA A 73 -8.54 6.68 5.30
CA ALA A 73 -7.97 5.37 5.51
C ALA A 73 -7.59 4.73 4.17
N PHE A 74 -6.63 3.81 4.23
CA PHE A 74 -6.16 3.05 3.08
C PHE A 74 -6.24 1.56 3.40
N MET A 75 -6.64 0.77 2.41
CA MET A 75 -6.69 -0.68 2.50
C MET A 75 -6.18 -1.30 1.20
N ALA A 76 -5.32 -2.31 1.29
CA ALA A 76 -4.96 -3.10 0.11
C ALA A 76 -6.13 -4.02 -0.24
N VAL A 77 -6.59 -3.99 -1.49
CA VAL A 77 -7.74 -4.79 -1.96
C VAL A 77 -7.33 -5.89 -2.93
N ARG A 78 -6.19 -5.73 -3.59
CA ARG A 78 -5.66 -6.71 -4.55
C ARG A 78 -4.17 -6.50 -4.76
N VAL A 79 -3.45 -7.59 -5.01
CA VAL A 79 -2.06 -7.56 -5.48
C VAL A 79 -1.93 -8.49 -6.68
N GLU A 80 -1.27 -8.02 -7.73
CA GLU A 80 -1.05 -8.77 -8.97
C GLU A 80 0.43 -8.73 -9.34
N TRP A 81 0.89 -9.82 -9.94
CA TRP A 81 2.23 -9.91 -10.53
C TRP A 81 2.22 -9.17 -11.86
N ARG A 82 3.25 -8.37 -12.12
CA ARG A 82 3.38 -7.55 -13.35
C ARG A 82 4.45 -8.08 -14.29
#